data_AF-A0A1J5FAG0-F1
#
_entry.id   AF-A0A1J5FAG0-F1
#
_cell.length_a   1.000
_cell.length_b   1.000
_cell.length_c   1.000
_cell.angle_alpha   90.00
_cell.angle_beta   90.00
_cell.angle_gamma   90.00
#
_symmetry.space_group_name_H-M   'P 1'
#
loop_
_entity.id
_entity.type
_entity.pdbx_description
1 polymer ?
#
loop_
_entity_poly.entity_id
_entity_poly.type
_entity_poly.pdbx_seq_one_letter_code
_entity_poly.pdbx_strand_id
1 'polypeptide(L)'
;MTRKIVIIPLQKILVFSLAGLFLLNQLLLTQVSAAMGMQTGTTHMIVAPKVNSDGKTTTLVEWPTMTEVMADPHSGNILTDAKVVMTAKGKPFYAPGDISFDDPVNAQKKWGAFESSIKLTADEEKRYQKLISLMMTCSYCCGSPNNVAMIKNCGCAHAKAVRGMYRFLIQNYGNQYGDEQLVGESHRWYALWYPKGMLEDYLLFTGNENALPHESHGGAGAEGRHGIVK
;
A
#
# COMPACT_ATOMS: atom_id res chain seq x y z
N MET A 1 -30.01 -51.50 28.57
CA MET A 1 -29.66 -50.13 28.14
C MET A 1 -29.41 -49.27 29.36
N THR A 2 -28.14 -49.04 29.72
CA THR A 2 -27.75 -48.25 30.89
C THR A 2 -27.68 -46.77 30.50
N ARG A 3 -28.64 -45.95 30.96
CA ARG A 3 -28.61 -44.49 30.79
C ARG A 3 -27.57 -43.91 31.76
N LYS A 4 -26.47 -43.37 31.23
CA LYS A 4 -25.52 -42.57 32.02
C LYS A 4 -26.10 -41.15 32.19
N ILE A 5 -26.40 -40.76 33.43
CA ILE A 5 -26.79 -39.40 33.78
C ILE A 5 -25.50 -38.59 33.96
N VAL A 6 -25.29 -37.58 33.14
CA VAL A 6 -24.15 -36.66 33.25
C VAL A 6 -24.57 -35.48 34.13
N ILE A 7 -24.03 -35.39 35.34
CA ILE A 7 -24.24 -34.27 36.25
C ILE A 7 -23.19 -33.21 35.94
N ILE A 8 -23.59 -32.09 35.35
CA ILE A 8 -22.70 -30.95 35.09
C ILE A 8 -22.74 -30.03 36.32
N PRO A 9 -21.60 -29.69 36.94
CA PRO A 9 -21.57 -28.80 38.08
C PRO A 9 -22.03 -27.39 37.70
N LEU A 10 -22.85 -26.77 38.56
CA LEU A 10 -23.50 -25.46 38.33
C LEU A 10 -22.50 -24.35 37.94
N GLN A 11 -21.28 -24.40 38.48
CA GLN A 11 -20.20 -23.47 38.16
C GLN A 11 -19.76 -23.55 36.69
N LYS A 12 -19.76 -24.75 36.09
CA LYS A 12 -19.45 -24.91 34.66
C LYS A 12 -20.57 -24.35 33.79
N ILE A 13 -21.83 -24.52 34.19
CA ILE A 13 -22.98 -23.93 33.49
C ILE A 13 -22.83 -22.40 33.47
N LEU A 14 -22.52 -21.78 34.61
CA LEU A 14 -22.31 -20.33 34.70
C LEU A 14 -21.18 -19.82 33.79
N VAL A 15 -20.03 -20.52 33.77
CA VAL A 15 -18.89 -20.16 32.91
C VAL A 15 -19.24 -20.28 31.43
N PHE A 16 -19.93 -21.35 31.03
CA PHE A 16 -20.38 -21.51 29.64
C PHE A 16 -21.41 -20.44 29.24
N SER A 17 -22.32 -20.06 30.14
CA SER A 17 -23.26 -18.98 29.90
C SER A 17 -22.56 -17.63 29.74
N LEU A 18 -21.56 -17.32 30.57
CA LEU A 18 -20.77 -16.08 30.46
C LEU A 18 -19.94 -16.04 29.17
N ALA A 19 -19.30 -17.15 28.80
CA ALA A 19 -18.56 -17.26 27.54
C ALA A 19 -19.49 -17.11 26.33
N GLY A 20 -20.67 -17.72 26.38
CA GLY A 20 -21.70 -17.58 25.35
C GLY A 20 -22.20 -16.14 25.21
N LEU A 21 -22.47 -15.46 26.33
CA LEU A 21 -22.85 -14.04 26.36
C LEU A 21 -21.75 -13.14 25.81
N PHE A 22 -20.48 -13.41 26.15
CA PHE A 22 -19.35 -12.67 25.61
C PHE A 22 -19.24 -12.82 24.09
N LEU A 23 -19.36 -14.05 23.57
CA LEU A 23 -19.30 -14.31 22.12
C LEU A 23 -20.48 -13.68 21.38
N LEU A 24 -21.69 -13.75 21.93
CA LEU A 24 -22.87 -13.05 21.40
C LEU A 24 -22.63 -11.53 21.36
N ASN A 25 -22.05 -10.96 22.41
CA ASN A 25 -21.73 -9.55 22.45
C ASN A 25 -20.68 -9.16 21.39
N GLN A 26 -19.63 -9.97 21.20
CA GLN A 26 -18.63 -9.74 20.14
C GLN A 26 -19.25 -9.83 18.73
N LEU A 27 -20.16 -10.79 18.51
CA LEU A 27 -20.87 -10.94 17.24
C LEU A 27 -21.76 -9.74 16.93
N LEU A 28 -22.53 -9.27 17.93
CA LEU A 28 -23.40 -8.10 17.77
C LEU A 28 -22.60 -6.83 17.51
N LEU A 29 -21.49 -6.62 18.22
CA LEU A 29 -20.60 -5.47 17.97
C LEU A 29 -20.01 -5.49 16.55
N THR A 30 -19.66 -6.68 16.04
CA THR A 30 -19.15 -6.84 14.67
C THR A 30 -20.22 -6.50 13.64
N GLN A 31 -21.45 -6.99 13.82
CA GLN A 31 -22.57 -6.72 12.93
C GLN A 31 -22.99 -5.24 12.96
N VAL A 32 -23.01 -4.62 14.14
CA VAL A 32 -23.34 -3.20 14.30
C VAL A 32 -22.25 -2.33 13.67
N SER A 33 -20.96 -2.65 13.88
CA SER A 33 -19.85 -1.93 13.23
C SER A 33 -19.93 -2.03 11.70
N ALA A 34 -20.21 -3.23 11.16
CA ALA A 34 -20.42 -3.42 9.73
C ALA A 34 -21.65 -2.65 9.20
N ALA A 35 -22.78 -2.67 9.91
CA ALA A 35 -24.00 -1.96 9.54
C ALA A 35 -23.85 -0.43 9.63
N MET A 36 -22.97 0.06 10.49
CA MET A 36 -22.63 1.48 10.64
C MET A 36 -21.56 1.96 9.64
N GLY A 37 -21.12 1.11 8.70
CA GLY A 37 -20.05 1.45 7.77
C GLY A 37 -18.68 1.63 8.46
N MET A 38 -18.58 1.32 9.75
CA MET A 38 -17.32 1.20 10.48
C MET A 38 -16.66 -0.13 10.13
N GLN A 39 -16.37 -0.31 8.85
CA GLN A 39 -15.53 -1.39 8.40
C GLN A 39 -14.10 -0.99 8.73
N THR A 40 -13.62 -1.39 9.91
CA THR A 40 -12.17 -1.43 10.21
C THR A 40 -11.53 -2.57 9.42
N GLY A 41 -11.81 -2.63 8.11
CA GLY A 41 -11.17 -3.55 7.20
C GLY A 41 -9.77 -3.06 6.92
N THR A 42 -8.84 -3.98 6.80
CA THR A 42 -7.58 -3.70 6.12
C THR A 42 -7.52 -4.55 4.86
N THR A 43 -6.88 -4.03 3.83
CA THR A 43 -6.59 -4.75 2.60
C THR A 43 -5.07 -4.86 2.45
N HIS A 44 -4.61 -5.66 1.49
CA HIS A 44 -3.22 -5.64 1.04
C HIS A 44 -3.10 -5.05 -0.36
N MET A 45 -3.92 -4.03 -0.66
CA MET A 45 -4.01 -3.43 -2.00
C MET A 45 -3.88 -1.91 -1.90
N ILE A 46 -2.99 -1.31 -2.68
CA ILE A 46 -2.86 0.14 -2.82
C ILE A 46 -3.10 0.57 -4.27
N VAL A 47 -3.85 1.65 -4.47
CA VAL A 47 -4.03 2.23 -5.80
C VAL A 47 -2.79 3.03 -6.18
N ALA A 48 -2.24 2.76 -7.37
CA ALA A 48 -1.17 3.55 -7.94
C ALA A 48 -1.04 3.38 -9.46
N PRO A 49 -0.29 4.27 -10.15
CA PRO A 49 0.00 4.11 -11.57
C PRO A 49 0.78 2.83 -11.89
N LYS A 50 0.40 2.18 -12.99
CA LYS A 50 1.12 1.08 -13.64
C LYS A 50 1.46 1.47 -15.06
N VAL A 51 2.72 1.33 -15.45
CA VAL A 51 3.15 1.63 -16.83
C VAL A 51 2.47 0.69 -17.82
N ASN A 52 1.97 1.25 -18.91
CA ASN A 52 1.34 0.50 -19.98
C ASN A 52 2.40 -0.13 -20.89
N SER A 53 1.99 -1.05 -21.75
CA SER A 53 2.89 -1.76 -22.69
C SER A 53 3.57 -0.83 -23.70
N ASP A 54 3.05 0.38 -23.89
CA ASP A 54 3.66 1.42 -24.74
C ASP A 54 4.90 2.09 -24.09
N GLY A 55 5.14 1.86 -22.80
CA GLY A 55 6.24 2.44 -22.02
C GLY A 55 6.13 3.96 -21.82
N LYS A 56 5.02 4.59 -22.20
CA LYS A 56 4.83 6.05 -22.20
C LYS A 56 3.65 6.50 -21.36
N THR A 57 2.62 5.69 -21.28
CA THR A 57 1.40 5.98 -20.53
C THR A 57 1.28 5.06 -19.32
N THR A 58 0.32 5.37 -18.45
CA THR A 58 0.03 4.60 -17.25
C THR A 58 -1.47 4.40 -17.08
N THR A 59 -1.83 3.34 -16.37
CA THR A 59 -3.19 3.06 -15.91
C THR A 59 -3.18 2.96 -14.38
N LEU A 60 -4.22 3.46 -13.70
CA LEU A 60 -4.36 3.26 -12.26
C LEU A 60 -4.87 1.84 -11.98
N VAL A 61 -4.19 1.14 -11.08
CA VAL A 61 -4.53 -0.22 -10.68
C VAL A 61 -4.35 -0.40 -9.18
N GLU A 62 -4.98 -1.43 -8.63
CA GLU A 62 -4.67 -1.93 -7.30
C GLU A 62 -3.42 -2.82 -7.34
N TRP A 63 -2.38 -2.42 -6.62
CA TRP A 63 -1.15 -3.17 -6.44
C TRP A 63 -1.17 -3.94 -5.12
N PRO A 64 -0.80 -5.23 -5.11
CA PRO A 64 -0.62 -5.95 -3.86
C PRO A 64 0.53 -5.34 -3.04
N THR A 65 0.43 -5.36 -1.72
CA THR A 65 1.43 -4.80 -0.79
C THR A 65 1.96 -5.86 0.17
N MET A 66 3.06 -5.56 0.86
CA MET A 66 3.56 -6.40 1.97
C MET A 66 2.86 -6.04 3.28
N THR A 67 2.55 -4.75 3.47
CA THR A 67 1.88 -4.21 4.66
C THR A 67 0.40 -3.97 4.41
N GLU A 68 -0.38 -3.93 5.48
CA GLU A 68 -1.80 -3.61 5.42
C GLU A 68 -2.05 -2.16 4.99
N VAL A 69 -3.14 -1.97 4.24
CA VAL A 69 -3.72 -0.71 3.80
C VAL A 69 -5.07 -0.56 4.49
N MET A 70 -5.32 0.59 5.11
CA MET A 70 -6.60 0.82 5.79
C MET A 70 -7.74 0.88 4.77
N ALA A 71 -8.89 0.31 5.10
CA ALA A 71 -10.10 0.53 4.32
C ALA A 71 -10.54 1.99 4.37
N ASP A 72 -11.31 2.38 3.37
CA ASP A 72 -11.98 3.68 3.33
C ASP A 72 -12.97 3.76 4.51
N PRO A 73 -12.81 4.75 5.42
CA PRO A 73 -13.68 4.88 6.58
C PRO A 73 -15.07 5.46 6.24
N HIS A 74 -15.30 5.90 5.01
CA HIS A 74 -16.56 6.45 4.52
C HIS A 74 -17.17 7.54 5.43
N SER A 75 -16.33 8.47 5.91
CA SER A 75 -16.76 9.53 6.83
C SER A 75 -17.62 10.60 6.17
N GLY A 76 -17.73 10.58 4.84
CA GLY A 76 -18.37 11.61 4.03
C GLY A 76 -17.41 12.75 3.65
N ASN A 77 -16.18 12.74 4.17
CA ASN A 77 -15.12 13.64 3.75
C ASN A 77 -14.07 12.87 2.93
N ILE A 78 -14.34 12.77 1.62
CA ILE A 78 -13.52 12.13 0.59
C ILE A 78 -12.00 12.34 0.73
N LEU A 79 -11.54 13.56 1.03
CA LEU A 79 -10.10 13.84 1.15
C LEU A 79 -9.53 13.33 2.47
N THR A 80 -10.31 13.38 3.54
CA THR A 80 -9.92 12.81 4.84
C THR A 80 -9.87 11.29 4.74
N ASP A 81 -10.84 10.70 4.06
CA ASP A 81 -10.95 9.26 3.83
C ASP A 81 -9.77 8.76 2.98
N ALA A 82 -9.48 9.43 1.86
CA ALA A 82 -8.33 9.12 1.01
C ALA A 82 -7.00 9.20 1.79
N LYS A 83 -6.84 10.18 2.69
CA LYS A 83 -5.64 10.29 3.53
C LYS A 83 -5.50 9.10 4.48
N VAL A 84 -6.59 8.59 5.03
CA VAL A 84 -6.57 7.41 5.91
C VAL A 84 -6.10 6.18 5.15
N VAL A 85 -6.60 5.97 3.93
CA VAL A 85 -6.25 4.83 3.09
C VAL A 85 -4.79 4.91 2.63
N MET A 86 -4.40 6.06 2.06
CA MET A 86 -3.12 6.20 1.36
C MET A 86 -1.93 6.45 2.30
N THR A 87 -2.14 7.03 3.47
CA THR A 87 -1.04 7.38 4.39
C THR A 87 -0.75 6.21 5.33
N ALA A 88 0.33 5.48 5.05
CA ALA A 88 0.83 4.45 5.95
C ALA A 88 1.28 5.05 7.29
N LYS A 89 1.16 4.27 8.38
CA LYS A 89 1.54 4.68 9.74
C LYS A 89 2.35 3.59 10.43
N GLY A 90 3.15 3.99 11.41
CA GLY A 90 3.95 3.07 12.20
C GLY A 90 5.19 2.55 11.48
N LYS A 91 5.88 1.63 12.15
CA LYS A 91 7.05 0.95 11.60
C LYS A 91 6.62 -0.34 10.89
N PRO A 92 6.88 -0.49 9.57
CA PRO A 92 6.57 -1.75 8.89
C PRO A 92 7.49 -2.87 9.37
N PHE A 93 6.98 -4.11 9.39
CA PHE A 93 7.68 -5.27 9.96
C PHE A 93 9.06 -5.53 9.34
N TYR A 94 9.24 -5.18 8.07
CA TYR A 94 10.48 -5.40 7.33
C TYR A 94 11.52 -4.30 7.54
N ALA A 95 11.15 -3.14 8.07
CA ALA A 95 12.04 -1.99 8.13
C ALA A 95 13.14 -2.19 9.19
N PRO A 96 14.42 -2.10 8.81
CA PRO A 96 15.52 -2.17 9.77
C PRO A 96 15.64 -0.87 10.57
N GLY A 97 16.19 -0.97 11.79
CA GLY A 97 16.50 0.20 12.63
C GLY A 97 15.27 1.01 13.00
N ASP A 98 15.33 2.32 12.76
CA ASP A 98 14.30 3.33 13.05
C ASP A 98 13.58 3.81 11.78
N ILE A 99 13.72 3.10 10.66
CA ILE A 99 12.94 3.42 9.46
C ILE A 99 11.46 3.19 9.76
N SER A 100 10.65 4.24 9.64
CA SER A 100 9.22 4.24 9.98
C SER A 100 8.43 5.09 8.98
N PHE A 101 7.17 4.73 8.74
CA PHE A 101 6.25 5.57 7.95
C PHE A 101 5.97 6.91 8.64
N ASP A 102 6.08 6.95 9.98
CA ASP A 102 5.85 8.16 10.77
C ASP A 102 7.00 9.20 10.67
N ASP A 103 8.15 8.81 10.09
CA ASP A 103 9.30 9.70 9.85
C ASP A 103 9.79 9.54 8.39
N PRO A 104 8.99 10.00 7.41
CA PRO A 104 9.25 9.74 5.99
C PRO A 104 10.53 10.42 5.48
N VAL A 105 10.96 11.51 6.11
CA VAL A 105 12.19 12.25 5.73
C VAL A 105 13.44 11.46 6.11
N ASN A 106 13.52 10.98 7.35
CA ASN A 106 14.62 10.12 7.80
C ASN A 106 14.60 8.78 7.05
N ALA A 107 13.41 8.18 6.87
CA ALA A 107 13.23 6.94 6.13
C ALA A 107 13.77 7.06 4.70
N GLN A 108 13.47 8.15 3.98
CA GLN A 108 13.99 8.39 2.63
C GLN A 108 15.52 8.34 2.59
N LYS A 109 16.19 9.04 3.52
CA LYS A 109 17.65 9.07 3.61
C LYS A 109 18.21 7.67 3.86
N LYS A 110 17.60 6.91 4.77
CA LYS A 110 18.08 5.58 5.19
C LYS A 110 17.87 4.53 4.12
N TRP A 111 16.69 4.52 3.49
CA TRP A 111 16.45 3.68 2.31
C TRP A 111 17.46 3.97 1.21
N GLY A 112 17.73 5.25 0.93
CA GLY A 112 18.68 5.65 -0.12
C GLY A 112 20.13 5.21 0.14
N ALA A 113 20.53 4.97 1.39
CA ALA A 113 21.88 4.49 1.71
C ALA A 113 22.12 3.05 1.22
N PHE A 114 21.07 2.22 1.21
CA PHE A 114 21.15 0.82 0.78
C PHE A 114 21.42 0.66 -0.72
N GLU A 115 21.16 1.68 -1.54
CA GLU A 115 21.44 1.63 -2.97
C GLU A 115 22.91 1.30 -3.26
N SER A 116 23.83 1.86 -2.48
CA SER A 116 25.28 1.65 -2.63
C SER A 116 25.84 0.56 -1.71
N SER A 117 25.25 0.36 -0.53
CA SER A 117 25.80 -0.52 0.50
C SER A 117 25.41 -1.99 0.35
N ILE A 118 24.29 -2.29 -0.33
CA ILE A 118 23.85 -3.67 -0.57
C ILE A 118 24.33 -4.12 -1.96
N LYS A 119 25.03 -5.27 -1.99
CA LYS A 119 25.40 -5.97 -3.22
C LYS A 119 24.50 -7.19 -3.37
N LEU A 120 23.82 -7.26 -4.51
CA LEU A 120 22.94 -8.37 -4.86
C LEU A 120 23.72 -9.43 -5.63
N THR A 121 23.26 -10.68 -5.57
CA THR A 121 23.69 -11.75 -6.49
C THR A 121 23.25 -11.43 -7.93
N ALA A 122 23.73 -12.20 -8.91
CA ALA A 122 23.40 -11.97 -10.31
C ALA A 122 21.88 -12.05 -10.59
N ASP A 123 21.19 -13.03 -10.03
CA ASP A 123 19.75 -13.22 -10.22
C ASP A 123 18.93 -12.13 -9.53
N GLU A 124 19.32 -11.77 -8.31
CA GLU A 124 18.72 -10.66 -7.57
C GLU A 124 18.94 -9.32 -8.27
N GLU A 125 20.12 -9.08 -8.84
CA GLU A 125 20.40 -7.87 -9.60
C GLU A 125 19.55 -7.80 -10.88
N LYS A 126 19.34 -8.92 -11.58
CA LYS A 126 18.42 -8.98 -12.73
C LYS A 126 17.00 -8.59 -12.33
N ARG A 127 16.53 -9.10 -11.19
CA ARG A 127 15.23 -8.75 -10.62
C ARG A 127 15.15 -7.26 -10.23
N TYR A 128 16.19 -6.75 -9.58
CA TYR A 128 16.31 -5.33 -9.24
C TYR A 128 16.22 -4.45 -10.50
N GLN A 129 16.97 -4.78 -11.55
CA GLN A 129 16.95 -4.04 -12.81
C GLN A 129 15.56 -4.04 -13.46
N LYS A 130 14.83 -5.17 -13.41
CA LYS A 130 13.44 -5.25 -13.87
C LYS A 130 12.54 -4.27 -13.11
N LEU A 131 12.58 -4.27 -11.78
CA LEU A 131 11.76 -3.38 -10.95
C LEU A 131 12.01 -1.90 -11.28
N ILE A 132 13.29 -1.49 -11.33
CA ILE A 132 13.65 -0.07 -11.49
C ILE A 132 13.52 0.45 -12.93
N SER A 133 13.56 -0.45 -13.93
CA SER A 133 13.57 -0.08 -15.35
C SER A 133 12.23 -0.30 -16.05
N LEU A 134 11.39 -1.20 -15.54
CA LEU A 134 10.18 -1.64 -16.24
C LEU A 134 8.90 -1.54 -15.42
N MET A 135 8.97 -1.47 -14.08
CA MET A 135 7.76 -1.53 -13.25
C MET A 135 7.53 -0.25 -12.45
N MET A 136 8.59 0.28 -11.82
CA MET A 136 8.45 1.41 -10.92
C MET A 136 8.76 2.74 -11.60
N THR A 137 7.80 3.65 -11.55
CA THR A 137 7.88 4.97 -12.18
C THR A 137 8.24 6.06 -11.17
N CYS A 138 8.67 7.21 -11.68
CA CYS A 138 8.83 8.47 -10.96
C CYS A 138 7.81 9.48 -11.48
N SER A 139 6.52 9.13 -11.35
CA SER A 139 5.43 9.82 -12.02
C SER A 139 5.20 11.27 -11.56
N TYR A 140 5.57 11.64 -10.34
CA TYR A 140 5.18 12.93 -9.76
C TYR A 140 6.25 14.03 -9.84
N CYS A 141 7.47 13.71 -10.27
CA CYS A 141 8.61 14.63 -10.21
C CYS A 141 9.45 14.63 -11.50
N CYS A 142 9.64 13.47 -12.12
CA CYS A 142 10.52 13.31 -13.29
C CYS A 142 9.74 13.02 -14.60
N GLY A 143 8.42 12.81 -14.53
CA GLY A 143 7.57 12.48 -15.69
C GLY A 143 6.88 13.69 -16.33
N SER A 144 6.13 13.42 -17.38
CA SER A 144 5.19 14.37 -18.00
C SER A 144 3.90 13.64 -18.40
N PRO A 145 2.80 14.35 -18.69
CA PRO A 145 1.52 13.72 -19.04
C PRO A 145 1.65 12.68 -20.15
N ASN A 146 2.48 12.95 -21.16
CA ASN A 146 2.66 12.08 -22.32
C ASN A 146 3.90 11.19 -22.24
N ASN A 147 4.61 11.17 -21.10
CA ASN A 147 5.81 10.35 -20.94
C ASN A 147 6.08 9.95 -19.48
N VAL A 148 6.19 8.65 -19.24
CA VAL A 148 6.67 8.08 -17.98
C VAL A 148 8.17 8.27 -17.82
N ALA A 149 8.61 8.59 -16.60
CA ALA A 149 10.00 8.43 -16.19
C ALA A 149 10.13 7.20 -15.29
N MET A 150 11.04 6.29 -15.61
CA MET A 150 11.35 5.15 -14.74
C MET A 150 12.29 5.56 -13.61
N ILE A 151 12.17 4.96 -12.42
CA ILE A 151 13.00 5.37 -11.27
C ILE A 151 14.49 5.16 -11.52
N LYS A 152 14.89 4.25 -12.42
CA LYS A 152 16.30 4.10 -12.84
C LYS A 152 16.89 5.40 -13.41
N ASN A 153 16.08 6.22 -14.06
CA ASN A 153 16.53 7.38 -14.82
C ASN A 153 16.48 8.69 -14.01
N CYS A 154 16.02 8.65 -12.75
CA CYS A 154 15.82 9.84 -11.93
C CYS A 154 16.84 9.88 -10.78
N GLY A 155 17.58 10.99 -10.67
CA GLY A 155 18.64 11.17 -9.66
C GLY A 155 18.16 11.72 -8.30
N CYS A 156 16.86 11.95 -8.13
CA CYS A 156 16.32 12.55 -6.91
C CYS A 156 16.42 11.61 -5.70
N ALA A 157 16.36 12.17 -4.49
CA ALA A 157 16.45 11.41 -3.26
C ALA A 157 15.32 10.38 -3.10
N HIS A 158 14.12 10.63 -3.65
CA HIS A 158 13.01 9.68 -3.66
C HIS A 158 13.31 8.43 -4.50
N ALA A 159 13.78 8.63 -5.74
CA ALA A 159 14.13 7.51 -6.62
C ALA A 159 15.31 6.73 -6.03
N LYS A 160 16.29 7.44 -5.43
CA LYS A 160 17.38 6.84 -4.66
C LYS A 160 16.87 5.95 -3.53
N ALA A 161 15.91 6.46 -2.75
CA ALA A 161 15.29 5.74 -1.64
C ALA A 161 14.61 4.46 -2.12
N VAL A 162 13.77 4.52 -3.16
CA VAL A 162 13.11 3.31 -3.69
C VAL A 162 14.11 2.30 -4.23
N ARG A 163 15.15 2.75 -4.96
CA ARG A 163 16.19 1.85 -5.46
C ARG A 163 16.92 1.15 -4.31
N GLY A 164 17.30 1.88 -3.27
CA GLY A 164 17.91 1.26 -2.08
C GLY A 164 16.96 0.34 -1.32
N MET A 165 15.68 0.72 -1.20
CA MET A 165 14.64 -0.13 -0.63
C MET A 165 14.49 -1.44 -1.42
N TYR A 166 14.49 -1.42 -2.76
CA TYR A 166 14.43 -2.65 -3.54
C TYR A 166 15.64 -3.55 -3.33
N ARG A 167 16.86 -3.00 -3.23
CA ARG A 167 18.02 -3.83 -2.89
C ARG A 167 17.82 -4.54 -1.54
N PHE A 168 17.34 -3.81 -0.54
CA PHE A 168 17.06 -4.38 0.77
C PHE A 168 15.96 -5.45 0.73
N LEU A 169 14.82 -5.15 0.11
CA LEU A 169 13.67 -6.05 0.04
C LEU A 169 13.98 -7.32 -0.76
N ILE A 170 14.71 -7.22 -1.87
CA ILE A 170 15.12 -8.40 -2.65
C ILE A 170 16.02 -9.30 -1.80
N GLN A 171 17.06 -8.74 -1.16
CA GLN A 171 18.01 -9.52 -0.38
C GLN A 171 17.36 -10.22 0.83
N ASN A 172 16.41 -9.57 1.51
CA ASN A 172 15.88 -10.07 2.78
C ASN A 172 14.51 -10.75 2.65
N TYR A 173 13.73 -10.40 1.63
CA TYR A 173 12.33 -10.80 1.46
C TYR A 173 12.00 -11.28 0.04
N GLY A 174 12.98 -11.32 -0.87
CA GLY A 174 12.76 -11.65 -2.28
C GLY A 174 12.20 -13.06 -2.51
N ASN A 175 12.51 -14.02 -1.63
CA ASN A 175 11.98 -15.37 -1.71
C ASN A 175 10.55 -15.51 -1.16
N GLN A 176 10.02 -14.47 -0.50
CA GLN A 176 8.70 -14.48 0.14
C GLN A 176 7.69 -13.64 -0.64
N TYR A 177 8.13 -12.56 -1.29
CA TYR A 177 7.25 -11.60 -1.95
C TYR A 177 7.59 -11.45 -3.43
N GLY A 178 6.56 -11.37 -4.27
CA GLY A 178 6.66 -11.19 -5.72
C GLY A 178 6.97 -9.74 -6.13
N ASP A 179 7.27 -9.54 -7.41
CA ASP A 179 7.63 -8.21 -7.96
C ASP A 179 6.52 -7.17 -7.74
N GLU A 180 5.26 -7.53 -8.00
CA GLU A 180 4.14 -6.61 -7.84
C GLU A 180 3.94 -6.21 -6.37
N GLN A 181 4.21 -7.12 -5.42
CA GLN A 181 4.15 -6.81 -3.99
C GLN A 181 5.23 -5.81 -3.57
N LEU A 182 6.44 -5.95 -4.11
CA LEU A 182 7.50 -4.97 -3.85
C LEU A 182 7.15 -3.61 -4.45
N VAL A 183 6.55 -3.58 -5.64
CA VAL A 183 6.10 -2.34 -6.29
C VAL A 183 4.98 -1.69 -5.51
N GLY A 184 3.93 -2.42 -5.11
CA GLY A 184 2.87 -1.88 -4.26
C GLY A 184 3.41 -1.38 -2.92
N GLU A 185 4.32 -2.12 -2.29
CA GLU A 185 4.95 -1.66 -1.05
C GLU A 185 5.76 -0.36 -1.25
N SER A 186 6.43 -0.20 -2.39
CA SER A 186 7.10 1.07 -2.70
C SER A 186 6.12 2.23 -2.90
N HIS A 187 4.91 1.96 -3.37
CA HIS A 187 3.85 2.97 -3.47
C HIS A 187 3.32 3.42 -2.10
N ARG A 188 3.37 2.55 -1.08
CA ARG A 188 3.09 2.94 0.32
C ARG A 188 4.03 4.05 0.78
N TRP A 189 5.31 3.96 0.41
CA TRP A 189 6.30 5.01 0.70
C TRP A 189 6.13 6.25 -0.19
N TYR A 190 5.80 6.07 -1.47
CA TYR A 190 5.50 7.20 -2.35
C TYR A 190 4.30 8.02 -1.87
N ALA A 191 3.27 7.41 -1.26
CA ALA A 191 2.17 8.15 -0.67
C ALA A 191 2.61 9.12 0.44
N LEU A 192 3.74 8.85 1.10
CA LEU A 192 4.32 9.74 2.11
C LEU A 192 5.25 10.80 1.50
N TRP A 193 5.97 10.46 0.42
CA TRP A 193 6.93 11.36 -0.23
C TRP A 193 6.31 12.26 -1.30
N TYR A 194 5.21 11.82 -1.90
CA TYR A 194 4.44 12.49 -2.94
C TYR A 194 2.93 12.48 -2.61
N PRO A 195 2.54 12.98 -1.42
CA PRO A 195 1.16 12.83 -0.94
C PRO A 195 0.13 13.44 -1.87
N LYS A 196 0.43 14.59 -2.49
CA LYS A 196 -0.49 15.25 -3.43
C LYS A 196 -0.83 14.32 -4.61
N GLY A 197 0.16 13.90 -5.37
CA GLY A 197 -0.07 13.11 -6.58
C GLY A 197 -0.67 11.73 -6.31
N MET A 198 -0.26 11.06 -5.23
CA MET A 198 -0.84 9.77 -4.84
C MET A 198 -2.31 9.90 -4.38
N LEU A 199 -2.67 10.98 -3.69
CA LEU A 199 -4.08 11.24 -3.30
C LEU A 199 -4.94 11.61 -4.50
N GLU A 200 -4.39 12.39 -5.43
CA GLU A 200 -5.01 12.73 -6.70
C GLU A 200 -5.35 11.47 -7.52
N ASP A 201 -4.39 10.55 -7.68
CA ASP A 201 -4.61 9.28 -8.36
C ASP A 201 -5.65 8.41 -7.64
N TYR A 202 -5.57 8.30 -6.32
CA TYR A 202 -6.54 7.52 -5.54
C TYR A 202 -7.98 8.06 -5.68
N LEU A 203 -8.14 9.38 -5.62
CA LEU A 203 -9.44 10.03 -5.75
C LEU A 203 -10.01 9.86 -7.16
N LEU A 204 -9.18 9.98 -8.20
CA LEU A 204 -9.59 9.69 -9.58
C LEU A 204 -10.06 8.24 -9.73
N PHE A 205 -9.28 7.28 -9.22
CA PHE A 205 -9.60 5.86 -9.30
C PHE A 205 -10.90 5.51 -8.59
N THR A 206 -11.21 6.19 -7.47
CA THR A 206 -12.44 5.99 -6.69
C THR A 206 -13.64 6.79 -7.22
N GLY A 207 -13.52 7.41 -8.39
CA GLY A 207 -14.63 8.06 -9.10
C GLY A 207 -14.83 9.54 -8.76
N ASN A 208 -13.89 10.16 -8.04
CA ASN A 208 -13.95 11.58 -7.74
C ASN A 208 -13.16 12.41 -8.76
N GLU A 209 -13.82 12.74 -9.85
CA GLU A 209 -13.22 13.47 -10.97
C GLU A 209 -12.89 14.94 -10.69
N ASN A 210 -13.39 15.49 -9.58
CA ASN A 210 -13.15 16.89 -9.21
C ASN A 210 -11.86 17.06 -8.39
N ALA A 211 -11.15 15.97 -8.11
CA ALA A 211 -9.98 15.94 -7.26
C ALA A 211 -8.70 16.43 -7.98
N LEU A 212 -8.61 17.74 -8.27
CA LEU A 212 -7.41 18.47 -8.73
C LEU A 212 -6.86 18.06 -10.12
N PRO A 213 -6.05 18.92 -10.80
CA PRO A 213 -5.54 18.58 -12.12
C PRO A 213 -4.40 17.56 -12.05
N HIS A 214 -4.73 16.31 -12.36
CA HIS A 214 -3.81 15.18 -12.62
C HIS A 214 -2.95 15.37 -13.89
N GLU A 215 -3.15 16.48 -14.60
CA GLU A 215 -2.50 16.86 -15.87
C GLU A 215 -0.98 17.07 -15.76
N SER A 216 -0.35 16.75 -14.63
CA SER A 216 1.10 16.78 -14.47
C SER A 216 1.73 15.40 -14.24
N HIS A 217 0.91 14.36 -14.04
CA HIS A 217 1.38 13.03 -13.70
C HIS A 217 2.04 12.34 -14.90
N GLY A 218 3.19 11.71 -14.63
CA GLY A 218 3.95 10.96 -15.61
C GLY A 218 3.13 9.85 -16.26
N GLY A 219 2.84 10.01 -17.55
CA GLY A 219 2.09 9.05 -18.34
C GLY A 219 0.57 9.08 -18.15
N ALA A 220 0.01 10.12 -17.53
CA ALA A 220 -1.43 10.24 -17.31
C ALA A 220 -2.24 10.57 -18.59
N GLY A 221 -1.57 10.89 -19.69
CA GLY A 221 -2.16 11.40 -20.92
C GLY A 221 -2.53 12.88 -20.82
N ALA A 222 -2.88 13.49 -21.96
CA ALA A 222 -3.24 14.91 -22.04
C ALA A 222 -4.39 15.32 -21.10
N GLU A 223 -5.32 14.40 -20.85
CA GLU A 223 -6.46 14.61 -19.94
C GLU A 223 -6.09 14.37 -18.46
N GLY A 224 -4.89 13.88 -18.16
CA GLY A 224 -4.45 13.52 -16.80
C GLY A 224 -5.14 12.29 -16.21
N ARG A 225 -5.89 11.50 -17.00
CA ARG A 225 -6.80 10.48 -16.45
C ARG A 225 -6.24 9.07 -16.37
N HIS A 226 -4.98 8.84 -16.73
CA HIS A 226 -4.38 7.50 -16.73
C HIS A 226 -5.23 6.47 -17.51
N GLY A 227 -5.83 6.89 -18.63
CA GLY A 227 -6.71 6.05 -19.45
C GLY A 227 -8.14 5.84 -18.91
N ILE A 228 -8.52 6.43 -17.77
CA ILE A 228 -9.88 6.36 -17.23
C ILE A 228 -10.81 7.24 -18.09
N VAL A 229 -11.81 6.62 -18.70
CA VAL A 229 -12.84 7.30 -19.51
C VAL A 229 -13.77 8.11 -18.61
N LYS A 230 -14.40 9.16 -19.14
CA LYS A 230 -15.48 9.92 -18.49
C LYS A 230 -16.82 9.20 -18.62
#